data_AF-A0AAD1FN04-F1
#
_entry.id   AF-A0AAD1FN04-F1
#
_cell.length_a   1.000
_cell.length_b   1.000
_cell.length_c   1.000
_cell.angle_alpha   90.00
_cell.angle_beta   90.00
_cell.angle_gamma   90.00
#
_symmetry.space_group_name_H-M   'P 1'
#
loop_
_entity.id
_entity.type
_entity.pdbx_description
1 polymer ?
#
loop_
_entity_poly.entity_id
_entity_poly.type
_entity_poly.pdbx_seq_one_letter_code
_entity_poly.pdbx_strand_id
1 'polypeptide(L)'
;MVTIPRVGNEVIVSFLEGDPDQPLITGRTFHATNKPPYELPAHKTRTVLRTETHQGDGYNELRFEDQAGKEEIYVHAQKDVNVLVENDRTDNIKHDLHLDVENERFSHIKANDHLTVDGEARQHTKGNQTLVVDGSLHVKTGQAWISESGNEIHIKAGQKVVIEAGAEITVKAGGSFIKVDASGVSLVGSAVNLNSGGSAGSGSGYAGSAPLLPGAVEVAPYPLDVPPVFVSALLIASKANIPLLPVCGLQSDGSCQRGDKCLCKK
;
A
#
# COMPACT_ATOMS: atom_id res chain seq x y z
N MET A 1 -7.26 -9.46 22.83
CA MET A 1 -5.94 -8.87 22.52
C MET A 1 -4.87 -9.76 23.14
N VAL A 2 -3.81 -10.10 22.40
CA VAL A 2 -2.71 -10.93 22.93
C VAL A 2 -1.42 -10.12 22.80
N THR A 3 -0.77 -9.82 23.92
CA THR A 3 0.55 -9.19 23.96
C THR A 3 1.42 -9.94 24.96
N ILE A 4 2.37 -10.71 24.45
CA ILE A 4 3.25 -11.54 25.28
C ILE A 4 4.30 -10.61 25.93
N PRO A 5 4.44 -10.62 27.26
CA PRO A 5 5.54 -9.94 27.93
C PRO A 5 6.90 -10.43 27.38
N ARG A 6 7.79 -9.49 27.07
CA ARG A 6 9.16 -9.81 26.64
C ARG A 6 10.08 -9.94 27.84
N VAL A 7 11.21 -10.63 27.66
CA VAL A 7 12.29 -10.67 28.67
C VAL A 7 12.72 -9.25 28.98
N GLY A 8 12.76 -8.90 30.27
CA GLY A 8 13.07 -7.56 30.77
C GLY A 8 11.84 -6.69 31.07
N ASN A 9 10.64 -7.07 30.62
CA ASN A 9 9.42 -6.36 31.01
C ASN A 9 9.06 -6.66 32.46
N GLU A 10 8.64 -5.62 33.18
CA GLU A 10 8.07 -5.75 34.52
C GLU A 10 6.61 -6.16 34.44
N VAL A 11 6.23 -7.19 35.20
CA VAL A 11 4.88 -7.76 35.21
C VAL A 11 4.31 -7.78 36.61
N ILE A 12 2.99 -7.62 36.70
CA ILE A 12 2.24 -7.82 37.95
C ILE A 12 1.86 -9.28 38.03
N VAL A 13 2.37 -9.97 39.06
CA VAL A 13 2.03 -11.36 39.35
C VAL A 13 1.00 -11.39 40.46
N SER A 14 -0.11 -12.09 40.21
CA SER A 14 -1.12 -12.44 41.18
C SER A 14 -1.08 -13.95 41.43
N PHE A 15 -1.73 -14.40 42.49
CA PHE A 15 -1.71 -15.79 42.91
C PHE A 15 -3.14 -16.30 43.04
N LEU A 16 -3.45 -17.45 42.44
CA LEU A 16 -4.81 -17.99 42.45
C LEU A 16 -5.21 -18.33 43.89
N GLU A 17 -6.31 -17.74 44.38
CA GLU A 17 -6.74 -17.84 45.79
C GLU A 17 -5.67 -17.42 46.82
N GLY A 18 -4.65 -16.68 46.38
CA GLY A 18 -3.50 -16.33 47.21
C GLY A 18 -2.46 -17.44 47.38
N ASP A 19 -2.59 -18.57 46.66
CA ASP A 19 -1.62 -19.68 46.67
C ASP A 19 -0.32 -19.29 45.94
N PRO A 20 0.82 -19.13 46.66
CA PRO A 20 2.10 -18.78 46.07
C PRO A 20 2.58 -19.75 45.00
N ASP A 21 2.11 -21.00 45.02
CA ASP A 21 2.49 -22.05 44.07
C ASP A 21 1.69 -21.96 42.75
N GLN A 22 0.70 -21.06 42.66
CA GLN A 22 -0.14 -20.86 41.48
C GLN A 22 -0.10 -19.40 40.98
N PRO A 23 1.05 -18.94 40.46
CA PRO A 23 1.20 -17.58 39.95
C PRO A 23 0.49 -17.38 38.59
N LEU A 24 -0.04 -16.17 38.38
CA LEU A 24 -0.63 -15.73 37.13
C LEU A 24 -0.30 -14.26 36.85
N ILE A 25 0.02 -13.92 35.61
CA ILE A 25 0.34 -12.53 35.22
C ILE A 25 -0.96 -11.77 34.96
N THR A 26 -1.19 -10.67 35.69
CA THR A 26 -2.41 -9.84 35.57
C THR A 26 -2.17 -8.49 34.91
N GLY A 27 -0.92 -8.06 34.77
CA GLY A 27 -0.63 -6.76 34.18
C GLY A 27 0.84 -6.55 33.85
N ARG A 28 1.12 -5.42 33.21
CA ARG A 28 2.47 -4.91 32.92
C ARG A 28 2.54 -3.45 33.35
N THR A 29 3.68 -3.05 33.88
CA THR A 29 3.95 -1.67 34.29
C THR A 29 5.15 -1.10 33.55
N PHE A 30 5.18 0.23 33.45
CA PHE A 30 6.38 0.98 33.07
C PHE A 30 7.13 1.40 34.33
N HIS A 31 8.45 1.51 34.22
CA HIS A 31 9.32 1.99 35.31
C HIS A 31 10.51 2.77 34.74
N ALA A 32 11.49 3.12 35.58
CA ALA A 32 12.59 4.02 35.21
C ALA A 32 13.45 3.55 34.02
N THR A 33 13.61 2.24 33.82
CA THR A 33 14.39 1.68 32.69
C THR A 33 13.51 1.22 31.53
N ASN A 34 12.31 0.68 31.81
CA ASN A 34 11.26 0.44 30.82
C ASN A 34 10.26 1.62 30.81
N LYS A 35 10.65 2.71 30.14
CA LYS A 35 9.87 3.96 30.09
C LYS A 35 8.65 3.82 29.17
N PRO A 36 7.59 4.63 29.39
CA PRO A 36 6.49 4.72 28.43
C PRO A 36 7.00 5.19 27.05
N PRO A 37 6.30 4.85 25.95
CA PRO A 37 6.72 5.22 24.59
C PRO A 37 6.85 6.73 24.32
N TYR A 38 6.15 7.55 25.12
CA TYR A 38 6.20 9.00 25.08
C TYR A 38 6.43 9.56 26.48
N GLU A 39 7.10 10.71 26.55
CA GLU A 39 7.40 11.38 27.80
C GLU A 39 6.11 11.86 28.52
N LEU A 40 6.02 11.53 29.81
CA LEU A 40 4.95 11.96 30.69
C LEU A 40 5.49 12.99 31.70
N PRO A 41 4.72 14.03 32.06
CA PRO A 41 3.30 14.24 31.74
C PRO A 41 3.02 15.01 30.43
N ALA A 42 4.05 15.36 29.64
CA ALA A 42 3.92 16.19 28.44
C ALA A 42 2.90 15.63 27.43
N HIS A 43 2.87 14.30 27.25
CA HIS A 43 1.98 13.61 26.31
C HIS A 43 0.85 12.84 26.97
N LYS A 44 0.30 13.36 28.07
CA LYS A 44 -0.76 12.71 28.85
C LYS A 44 -2.09 12.47 28.10
N THR A 45 -2.30 13.15 26.96
CA THR A 45 -3.50 13.04 26.11
C THR A 45 -3.36 12.00 25.01
N ARG A 46 -2.25 11.25 24.97
CA ARG A 46 -2.00 10.23 23.96
C ARG A 46 -2.34 8.83 24.47
N THR A 47 -3.09 8.10 23.66
CA THR A 47 -3.30 6.66 23.82
C THR A 47 -2.51 5.92 22.76
N VAL A 48 -1.66 4.96 23.16
CA VAL A 48 -0.65 4.38 22.26
C VAL A 48 -0.59 2.86 22.39
N LEU A 49 -0.69 2.19 21.24
CA LEU A 49 -0.35 0.78 21.07
C LEU A 49 0.89 0.69 20.18
N ARG A 50 2.07 0.66 20.80
CA ARG A 50 3.37 0.49 20.12
C ARG A 50 3.92 -0.91 20.36
N THR A 51 4.36 -1.54 19.28
CA THR A 51 5.13 -2.80 19.30
C THR A 51 6.56 -2.52 18.89
N GLU A 52 7.51 -3.38 19.24
CA GLU A 52 8.90 -3.27 18.80
C GLU A 52 9.23 -4.43 17.86
N THR A 53 10.09 -4.20 16.87
CA THR A 53 10.66 -5.31 16.09
C THR A 53 11.34 -6.30 17.03
N HIS A 54 11.14 -7.61 16.82
CA HIS A 54 11.86 -8.64 17.58
C HIS A 54 13.17 -8.96 16.85
N GLN A 55 14.29 -8.96 17.57
CA GLN A 55 15.63 -9.21 17.00
C GLN A 55 16.01 -8.21 15.88
N GLY A 56 15.56 -6.97 16.00
CA GLY A 56 15.89 -5.90 15.08
C GLY A 56 15.37 -4.57 15.61
N ASP A 57 15.62 -3.51 14.86
CA ASP A 57 15.18 -2.17 15.20
C ASP A 57 13.84 -1.83 14.51
N GLY A 58 13.12 -0.86 15.07
CA GLY A 58 11.86 -0.38 14.53
C GLY A 58 10.63 -0.73 15.35
N TYR A 59 9.47 -0.24 14.91
CA TYR A 59 8.20 -0.39 15.63
C TYR A 59 6.99 -0.32 14.70
N ASN A 60 5.87 -0.91 15.14
CA ASN A 60 4.56 -0.59 14.57
C ASN A 60 3.76 0.17 15.64
N GLU A 61 2.99 1.17 15.23
CA GLU A 61 2.23 2.01 16.16
C GLU A 61 0.83 2.31 15.65
N LEU A 62 -0.14 2.19 16.55
CA LEU A 62 -1.42 2.87 16.47
C LEU A 62 -1.50 3.85 17.64
N ARG A 63 -1.64 5.14 17.33
CA ARG A 63 -1.70 6.22 18.32
C ARG A 63 -2.95 7.08 18.09
N PHE A 64 -3.57 7.48 19.19
CA PHE A 64 -4.64 8.47 19.26
C PHE A 64 -4.15 9.66 20.07
N GLU A 65 -4.30 10.87 19.55
CA GLU A 65 -4.11 12.14 20.26
C GLU A 65 -5.47 12.77 20.50
N ASP A 66 -5.79 13.05 21.76
CA ASP A 66 -7.10 13.58 22.19
C ASP A 66 -7.01 15.06 22.63
N GLN A 67 -5.89 15.74 22.41
CA GLN A 67 -5.78 17.17 22.70
C GLN A 67 -6.68 17.98 21.75
N ALA A 68 -7.62 18.72 22.33
CA ALA A 68 -8.58 19.53 21.59
C ALA A 68 -7.93 20.45 20.53
N GLY A 69 -8.42 20.38 19.29
CA GLY A 69 -7.92 21.12 18.14
C GLY A 69 -6.61 20.57 17.54
N LYS A 70 -6.14 19.42 18.03
CA LYS A 70 -4.94 18.70 17.58
C LYS A 70 -5.17 17.19 17.53
N GLU A 71 -6.42 16.78 17.42
CA GLU A 71 -6.83 15.38 17.41
C GLU A 71 -6.21 14.66 16.21
N GLU A 72 -5.69 13.46 16.44
CA GLU A 72 -4.99 12.71 15.40
C GLU A 72 -5.11 11.20 15.65
N ILE A 73 -5.30 10.45 14.57
CA ILE A 73 -5.01 9.02 14.53
C ILE A 73 -3.75 8.82 13.69
N TYR A 74 -2.71 8.26 14.30
CA TYR A 74 -1.46 7.94 13.62
C TYR A 74 -1.30 6.43 13.51
N VAL A 75 -1.10 5.97 12.27
CA VAL A 75 -0.82 4.58 11.94
C VAL A 75 0.56 4.50 11.32
N HIS A 76 1.44 3.73 11.95
CA HIS A 76 2.77 3.47 11.44
C HIS A 76 3.00 1.97 11.33
N ALA A 77 3.45 1.55 10.15
CA ALA A 77 3.95 0.21 9.92
C ALA A 77 5.43 0.26 9.56
N GLN A 78 6.20 -0.60 10.20
CA GLN A 78 7.65 -0.68 9.98
C GLN A 78 8.01 -1.19 8.58
N LYS A 79 7.12 -1.96 7.96
CA LYS A 79 7.36 -2.61 6.67
C LYS A 79 6.11 -2.61 5.80
N ASP A 80 5.22 -3.59 6.00
CA ASP A 80 4.07 -3.82 5.13
C ASP A 80 2.77 -3.46 5.86
N VAL A 81 1.83 -2.81 5.15
CA VAL A 81 0.43 -2.64 5.59
C VAL A 81 -0.46 -3.40 4.63
N ASN A 82 -1.12 -4.43 5.13
CA ASN A 82 -2.12 -5.20 4.38
C ASN A 82 -3.52 -4.87 4.94
N VAL A 83 -4.39 -4.33 4.11
CA VAL A 83 -5.80 -4.05 4.47
C VAL A 83 -6.71 -4.90 3.59
N LEU A 84 -7.32 -5.92 4.19
CA LEU A 84 -8.34 -6.75 3.56
C LEU A 84 -9.73 -6.29 4.04
N VAL A 85 -10.60 -5.95 3.11
CA VAL A 85 -11.99 -5.57 3.38
C VAL A 85 -12.90 -6.52 2.61
N GLU A 86 -13.65 -7.36 3.32
CA GLU A 86 -14.46 -8.43 2.74
C GLU A 86 -15.76 -7.94 2.07
N ASN A 87 -16.19 -6.71 2.38
CA ASN A 87 -17.42 -6.14 1.86
C ASN A 87 -17.17 -4.73 1.31
N ASP A 88 -17.35 -3.69 2.13
CA ASP A 88 -17.31 -2.29 1.69
C ASP A 88 -16.27 -1.48 2.48
N ARG A 89 -15.49 -0.66 1.76
CA ARG A 89 -14.68 0.42 2.34
C ARG A 89 -15.27 1.76 1.92
N THR A 90 -15.55 2.61 2.90
CA THR A 90 -16.03 3.98 2.67
C THR A 90 -15.07 4.97 3.34
N ASP A 91 -14.50 5.87 2.55
CA ASP A 91 -13.66 6.96 3.03
C ASP A 91 -14.39 8.29 2.86
N ASN A 92 -14.64 9.01 3.96
CA ASN A 92 -15.25 10.34 3.93
C ASN A 92 -14.29 11.37 4.51
N ILE A 93 -13.45 11.95 3.65
CA ILE A 93 -12.49 12.98 4.03
C ILE A 93 -13.16 14.36 3.85
N LYS A 94 -13.28 15.12 4.95
CA LYS A 94 -13.97 16.42 4.96
C LYS A 94 -13.12 17.61 4.49
N HIS A 95 -11.81 17.41 4.43
CA HIS A 95 -10.86 18.43 4.00
C HIS A 95 -9.99 17.83 2.88
N ASP A 96 -8.72 17.53 3.15
CA ASP A 96 -7.79 17.09 2.11
C ASP A 96 -7.33 15.64 2.28
N LEU A 97 -7.12 14.97 1.14
CA LEU A 97 -6.37 13.71 1.05
C LEU A 97 -5.03 13.98 0.38
N HIS A 98 -3.95 13.74 1.12
CA HIS A 98 -2.58 13.74 0.57
C HIS A 98 -2.12 12.30 0.44
N LEU A 99 -1.75 11.89 -0.78
CA LEU A 99 -1.20 10.57 -1.09
C LEU A 99 0.16 10.75 -1.77
N ASP A 100 1.20 10.24 -1.13
CA ASP A 100 2.55 10.18 -1.69
C ASP A 100 2.99 8.71 -1.79
N VAL A 101 3.46 8.33 -2.97
CA VAL A 101 3.88 6.94 -3.28
C VAL A 101 5.22 7.04 -4.00
N GLU A 102 6.29 6.67 -3.31
CA GLU A 102 7.67 6.87 -3.80
C GLU A 102 8.05 5.96 -4.97
N ASN A 103 7.38 4.82 -5.12
CA ASN A 103 7.64 3.87 -6.19
C ASN A 103 6.42 3.72 -7.11
N GLU A 104 5.62 2.65 -6.95
CA GLU A 104 4.57 2.29 -7.89
C GLU A 104 3.21 2.18 -7.21
N ARG A 105 2.16 2.61 -7.92
CA ARG A 105 0.75 2.39 -7.54
C ARG A 105 0.10 1.49 -8.58
N PHE A 106 -0.41 0.34 -8.15
CA PHE A 106 -1.23 -0.55 -8.95
C PHE A 106 -2.69 -0.44 -8.50
N SER A 107 -3.62 -0.39 -9.45
CA SER A 107 -5.05 -0.42 -9.18
C SER A 107 -5.77 -1.29 -10.20
N HIS A 108 -6.65 -2.18 -9.74
CA HIS A 108 -7.46 -3.04 -10.59
C HIS A 108 -8.90 -3.03 -10.10
N ILE A 109 -9.74 -2.29 -10.83
CA ILE A 109 -11.18 -2.23 -10.60
C ILE A 109 -11.83 -3.18 -11.59
N LYS A 110 -12.50 -4.22 -11.09
CA LYS A 110 -13.10 -5.27 -11.94
C LYS A 110 -14.38 -4.84 -12.66
N ALA A 111 -15.05 -3.81 -12.14
CA ALA A 111 -16.30 -3.29 -12.66
C ALA A 111 -16.10 -1.83 -13.09
N ASN A 112 -16.79 -0.90 -12.43
CA ASN A 112 -16.80 0.51 -12.83
C ASN A 112 -15.92 1.36 -11.89
N ASP A 113 -15.16 2.26 -12.49
CA ASP A 113 -14.48 3.36 -11.79
C ASP A 113 -15.11 4.68 -12.22
N HIS A 114 -15.67 5.42 -11.26
CA HIS A 114 -16.34 6.69 -11.51
C HIS A 114 -15.59 7.80 -10.77
N LEU A 115 -15.04 8.74 -11.52
CA LEU A 115 -14.37 9.91 -10.99
C LEU A 115 -15.09 11.19 -11.46
N THR A 116 -15.55 11.98 -10.49
CA THR A 116 -16.03 13.35 -10.73
C THR A 116 -15.11 14.31 -10.00
N VAL A 117 -14.62 15.32 -10.71
CA VAL A 117 -13.82 16.41 -10.17
C VAL A 117 -14.53 17.71 -10.55
N ASP A 118 -15.11 18.39 -9.56
CA ASP A 118 -15.86 19.64 -9.80
C ASP A 118 -14.95 20.83 -10.12
N GLY A 119 -13.72 20.79 -9.61
CA GLY A 119 -12.69 21.79 -9.85
C GLY A 119 -11.82 21.44 -11.05
N GLU A 120 -10.51 21.29 -10.79
CA GLU A 120 -9.50 21.04 -11.81
C GLU A 120 -8.80 19.70 -11.58
N ALA A 121 -8.48 18.99 -12.67
CA ALA A 121 -7.60 17.84 -12.67
C ALA A 121 -6.38 18.12 -13.55
N ARG A 122 -5.17 17.89 -13.01
CA ARG A 122 -3.91 18.00 -13.75
C ARG A 122 -3.16 16.67 -13.67
N GLN A 123 -2.67 16.20 -14.81
CA GLN A 123 -1.82 15.01 -14.89
C GLN A 123 -0.56 15.36 -15.67
N HIS A 124 0.60 15.02 -15.11
CA HIS A 124 1.89 15.17 -15.77
C HIS A 124 2.63 13.84 -15.74
N THR A 125 2.74 13.20 -16.90
CA THR A 125 3.46 11.94 -17.09
C THR A 125 4.80 12.26 -17.74
N LYS A 126 5.92 12.05 -17.02
CA LYS A 126 7.27 12.27 -17.57
C LYS A 126 7.70 11.18 -18.55
N GLY A 127 7.25 9.95 -18.31
CA GLY A 127 7.48 8.80 -19.17
C GLY A 127 6.37 8.63 -20.20
N ASN A 128 6.13 7.38 -20.59
CA ASN A 128 5.10 7.04 -21.57
C ASN A 128 3.71 6.98 -20.92
N GLN A 129 2.70 7.45 -21.64
CA GLN A 129 1.29 7.28 -21.28
C GLN A 129 0.60 6.45 -22.37
N THR A 130 -0.04 5.35 -21.97
CA THR A 130 -0.82 4.49 -22.86
C THR A 130 -2.28 4.51 -22.43
N LEU A 131 -3.20 4.75 -23.37
CA LEU A 131 -4.63 4.68 -23.18
C LEU A 131 -5.21 3.70 -24.19
N VAL A 132 -5.73 2.57 -23.71
CA VAL A 132 -6.43 1.57 -24.53
C VAL A 132 -7.89 1.55 -24.09
N VAL A 133 -8.79 1.70 -25.06
CA VAL A 133 -10.24 1.62 -24.84
C VAL A 133 -10.79 0.67 -25.90
N ASP A 134 -11.20 -0.53 -25.48
CA ASP A 134 -11.78 -1.53 -26.39
C ASP A 134 -13.18 -1.15 -26.87
N GLY A 135 -13.89 -0.36 -26.05
CA GLY A 135 -15.18 0.24 -26.39
C GLY A 135 -15.04 1.60 -27.07
N SER A 136 -15.83 2.57 -26.61
CA SER A 136 -15.84 3.92 -27.16
C SER A 136 -15.11 4.91 -26.24
N LEU A 137 -14.27 5.75 -26.82
CA LEU A 137 -13.73 6.94 -26.15
C LEU A 137 -14.49 8.18 -26.62
N HIS A 138 -15.17 8.86 -25.70
CA HIS A 138 -15.82 10.14 -25.94
C HIS A 138 -15.02 11.25 -25.28
N VAL A 139 -14.62 12.25 -26.06
CA VAL A 139 -13.93 13.45 -25.57
C VAL A 139 -14.78 14.66 -25.92
N LYS A 140 -15.25 15.39 -24.92
CA LYS A 140 -16.00 16.64 -25.08
C LYS A 140 -15.25 17.76 -24.36
N THR A 141 -14.86 18.78 -25.09
CA THR A 141 -14.22 19.98 -24.54
C THR A 141 -15.12 21.20 -24.74
N GLY A 142 -15.11 22.11 -23.77
CA GLY A 142 -15.96 23.30 -23.80
C GLY A 142 -15.35 24.51 -24.52
N GLN A 143 -14.01 24.58 -24.62
CA GLN A 143 -13.30 25.73 -25.15
C GLN A 143 -12.25 25.31 -26.19
N ALA A 144 -11.22 24.57 -25.78
CA ALA A 144 -10.14 24.16 -26.65
C ALA A 144 -9.74 22.70 -26.40
N TRP A 145 -9.32 22.04 -27.49
CA TRP A 145 -8.56 20.80 -27.44
C TRP A 145 -7.25 21.06 -28.19
N ILE A 146 -6.14 21.03 -27.47
CA ILE A 146 -4.80 21.28 -28.01
C ILE A 146 -4.02 19.97 -27.94
N SER A 147 -3.46 19.56 -29.07
CA SER A 147 -2.60 18.38 -29.17
C SER A 147 -1.31 18.78 -29.86
N GLU A 148 -0.23 18.77 -29.09
CA GLU A 148 1.13 19.07 -29.56
C GLU A 148 1.99 17.82 -29.40
N SER A 149 2.75 17.48 -30.44
CA SER A 149 3.67 16.34 -30.44
C SER A 149 4.96 16.76 -31.10
N GLY A 150 6.10 16.38 -30.51
CA GLY A 150 7.41 16.72 -31.04
C GLY A 150 7.75 16.00 -32.36
N ASN A 151 7.20 14.80 -32.58
CA ASN A 151 7.54 13.97 -33.74
C ASN A 151 6.33 13.68 -34.63
N GLU A 152 5.24 13.14 -34.08
CA GLU A 152 4.12 12.64 -34.87
C GLU A 152 2.79 12.73 -34.12
N ILE A 153 1.73 13.10 -34.83
CA ILE A 153 0.34 12.82 -34.47
C ILE A 153 -0.22 11.89 -35.55
N HIS A 154 -0.52 10.64 -35.20
CA HIS A 154 -1.05 9.63 -36.13
C HIS A 154 -2.50 9.29 -35.79
N ILE A 155 -3.42 9.66 -36.67
CA ILE A 155 -4.85 9.36 -36.55
C ILE A 155 -5.20 8.31 -37.61
N LYS A 156 -5.45 7.08 -37.17
CA LYS A 156 -5.85 5.97 -38.05
C LYS A 156 -7.25 5.50 -37.68
N ALA A 157 -8.15 5.45 -38.67
CA ALA A 157 -9.45 4.81 -38.56
C ALA A 157 -9.59 3.70 -39.60
N GLY A 158 -10.24 2.60 -39.22
CA GLY A 158 -10.43 1.46 -40.13
C GLY A 158 -11.38 1.75 -41.29
N GLN A 159 -12.36 2.63 -41.10
CA GLN A 159 -13.39 2.93 -42.11
C GLN A 159 -13.49 4.43 -42.43
N LYS A 160 -13.64 5.29 -41.42
CA LYS A 160 -13.97 6.71 -41.63
C LYS A 160 -13.28 7.61 -40.62
N VAL A 161 -12.78 8.75 -41.09
CA VAL A 161 -12.44 9.93 -40.29
C VAL A 161 -13.34 11.07 -40.76
N VAL A 162 -13.98 11.76 -39.82
CA VAL A 162 -14.80 12.95 -40.10
C VAL A 162 -14.23 14.10 -39.27
N ILE A 163 -13.93 15.21 -39.94
CA ILE A 163 -13.52 16.46 -39.29
C ILE A 163 -14.51 17.52 -39.76
N GLU A 164 -15.25 18.09 -38.81
CA GLU A 164 -16.24 19.11 -39.05
C GLU A 164 -15.94 20.31 -38.15
N ALA A 165 -16.07 21.50 -38.71
CA ALA A 165 -15.98 22.74 -37.97
C ALA A 165 -17.07 23.70 -38.45
N GLY A 166 -17.64 24.48 -37.54
CA GLY A 166 -18.72 25.40 -37.87
C GLY A 166 -18.28 26.61 -38.70
N ALA A 167 -17.03 27.05 -38.54
CA ALA A 167 -16.53 28.26 -39.19
C ALA A 167 -15.38 27.99 -40.17
N GLU A 168 -14.37 27.24 -39.75
CA GLU A 168 -13.16 27.04 -40.54
C GLU A 168 -12.48 25.70 -40.22
N ILE A 169 -11.98 25.01 -41.25
CA ILE A 169 -10.98 23.95 -41.14
C ILE A 169 -9.73 24.41 -41.89
N THR A 170 -8.57 24.36 -41.25
CA THR A 170 -7.29 24.75 -41.86
C THR A 170 -6.21 23.70 -41.62
N VAL A 171 -5.51 23.30 -42.67
CA VAL A 171 -4.35 22.39 -42.64
C VAL A 171 -3.15 23.14 -43.22
N LYS A 172 -2.04 23.22 -42.48
CA LYS A 172 -0.82 23.94 -42.91
C LYS A 172 0.39 23.04 -42.83
N ALA A 173 1.29 23.12 -43.82
CA ALA A 173 2.57 22.42 -43.82
C ALA A 173 3.59 23.12 -44.73
N GLY A 174 4.81 23.37 -44.24
CA GLY A 174 5.93 23.85 -45.08
C GLY A 174 5.62 25.11 -45.91
N GLY A 175 4.82 26.04 -45.39
CA GLY A 175 4.37 27.25 -46.11
C GLY A 175 3.18 27.06 -47.05
N SER A 176 2.70 25.83 -47.25
CA SER A 176 1.46 25.52 -47.99
C SER A 176 0.27 25.37 -47.04
N PHE A 177 -0.95 25.55 -47.54
CA PHE A 177 -2.16 25.32 -46.75
C PHE A 177 -3.39 24.91 -47.57
N ILE A 178 -4.31 24.25 -46.88
CA ILE A 178 -5.70 24.03 -47.27
C ILE A 178 -6.57 24.74 -46.25
N LYS A 179 -7.53 25.54 -46.70
CA LYS A 179 -8.49 26.20 -45.83
C LYS A 179 -9.90 26.00 -46.39
N VAL A 180 -10.82 25.60 -45.54
CA VAL A 180 -12.25 25.45 -45.82
C VAL A 180 -13.00 26.39 -44.90
N ASP A 181 -13.77 27.31 -45.46
CA ASP A 181 -14.62 28.24 -44.71
C ASP A 181 -15.91 28.55 -45.50
N ALA A 182 -16.69 29.53 -45.04
CA ALA A 182 -17.94 29.92 -45.70
C ALA A 182 -17.76 30.46 -47.14
N SER A 183 -16.55 30.86 -47.54
CA SER A 183 -16.26 31.34 -48.90
C SER A 183 -15.89 30.22 -49.88
N GLY A 184 -15.60 29.02 -49.37
CA GLY A 184 -15.28 27.83 -50.16
C GLY A 184 -13.99 27.15 -49.72
N VAL A 185 -13.28 26.53 -50.67
CA VAL A 185 -12.03 25.81 -50.43
C VAL A 185 -10.87 26.54 -51.09
N SER A 186 -9.88 26.93 -50.30
CA SER A 186 -8.63 27.52 -50.76
C SER A 186 -7.49 26.51 -50.67
N LEU A 187 -6.73 26.32 -51.76
CA LEU A 187 -5.54 25.48 -51.83
C LEU A 187 -4.36 26.32 -52.31
N VAL A 188 -3.33 26.48 -51.48
CA VAL A 188 -2.18 27.34 -51.77
C VAL A 188 -0.86 26.62 -51.46
N GLY A 189 0.08 26.67 -52.40
CA GLY A 189 1.43 26.12 -52.28
C GLY A 189 2.28 26.46 -53.51
N SER A 190 3.59 26.16 -53.46
CA SER A 190 4.51 26.39 -54.59
C SER A 190 4.17 25.54 -55.82
N ALA A 191 3.67 24.33 -55.59
CA ALA A 191 3.08 23.45 -56.60
C ALA A 191 1.84 22.74 -56.02
N VAL A 192 0.77 22.66 -56.80
CA VAL A 192 -0.46 21.90 -56.46
C VAL A 192 -0.63 20.79 -57.49
N ASN A 193 -0.21 19.58 -57.13
CA ASN A 193 -0.26 18.42 -58.00
C ASN A 193 -1.62 17.71 -57.85
N LEU A 194 -2.43 17.70 -58.92
CA LEU A 194 -3.71 16.99 -58.97
C LEU A 194 -3.57 15.78 -59.89
N ASN A 195 -3.75 14.57 -59.35
CA ASN A 195 -3.56 13.30 -60.08
C ASN A 195 -2.18 13.11 -60.74
N SER A 196 -1.14 13.77 -60.21
CA SER A 196 0.21 13.80 -60.81
C SER A 196 1.22 13.11 -59.89
N GLY A 197 1.21 11.77 -59.88
CA GLY A 197 2.20 10.93 -59.17
C GLY A 197 2.34 11.16 -57.66
N GLY A 198 3.14 10.33 -56.97
CA GLY A 198 3.45 10.46 -55.53
C GLY A 198 3.14 9.21 -54.70
N SER A 199 3.59 9.19 -53.44
CA SER A 199 3.32 8.14 -52.46
C SER A 199 2.80 8.74 -51.16
N ALA A 200 1.84 8.08 -50.51
CA ALA A 200 1.37 8.49 -49.19
C ALA A 200 2.46 8.28 -48.11
N GLY A 201 2.47 9.12 -47.08
CA GLY A 201 3.24 8.85 -45.87
C GLY A 201 2.65 7.69 -45.06
N SER A 202 3.46 7.06 -44.21
CA SER A 202 3.04 6.00 -43.29
C SER A 202 3.21 6.45 -41.84
N GLY A 203 2.19 6.26 -41.00
CA GLY A 203 2.31 6.54 -39.57
C GLY A 203 2.83 5.35 -38.77
N SER A 204 3.38 5.62 -37.58
CA SER A 204 4.06 4.61 -36.74
C SER A 204 3.17 3.47 -36.20
N GLY A 205 1.86 3.69 -36.13
CA GLY A 205 0.89 2.74 -35.56
C GLY A 205 0.88 2.71 -34.02
N TYR A 206 0.10 1.80 -33.43
CA TYR A 206 0.05 1.61 -31.99
C TYR A 206 1.18 0.67 -31.53
N ALA A 207 1.94 1.09 -30.52
CA ALA A 207 3.03 0.31 -29.91
C ALA A 207 3.07 0.46 -28.37
N GLY A 208 1.93 0.78 -27.74
CA GLY A 208 1.82 0.97 -26.30
C GLY A 208 1.76 -0.36 -25.51
N SER A 209 2.15 -0.30 -24.23
CA SER A 209 2.14 -1.45 -23.32
C SER A 209 0.85 -1.50 -22.48
N ALA A 210 0.38 -2.70 -22.16
CA ALA A 210 -0.75 -2.89 -21.25
C ALA A 210 -0.37 -2.55 -19.79
N PRO A 211 -1.33 -2.08 -18.96
CA PRO A 211 -1.08 -1.85 -17.55
C PRO A 211 -0.85 -3.16 -16.80
N LEU A 212 0.02 -3.12 -15.77
CA LEU A 212 0.28 -4.23 -14.86
C LEU A 212 -0.81 -4.32 -13.78
N LEU A 213 -1.09 -5.52 -13.29
CA LEU A 213 -2.09 -5.76 -12.24
C LEU A 213 -1.47 -5.70 -10.83
N PRO A 214 -2.24 -5.29 -9.81
CA PRO A 214 -1.83 -5.42 -8.42
C PRO A 214 -1.60 -6.90 -8.02
N GLY A 215 -0.66 -7.13 -7.11
CA GLY A 215 -0.50 -8.41 -6.42
C GLY A 215 -1.66 -8.72 -5.47
N ALA A 216 -1.81 -9.99 -5.10
CA ALA A 216 -2.80 -10.40 -4.09
C ALA A 216 -2.31 -10.06 -2.68
N VAL A 217 -3.23 -9.66 -1.79
CA VAL A 217 -2.93 -9.55 -0.35
C VAL A 217 -2.94 -10.96 0.23
N GLU A 218 -1.77 -11.44 0.70
CA GLU A 218 -1.68 -12.71 1.39
C GLU A 218 -2.32 -12.62 2.78
N VAL A 219 -3.26 -13.51 3.08
CA VAL A 219 -3.79 -13.68 4.44
C VAL A 219 -2.69 -14.32 5.28
N ALA A 220 -2.27 -13.65 6.36
CA ALA A 220 -1.29 -14.22 7.28
C ALA A 220 -1.80 -15.59 7.78
N PRO A 221 -1.02 -16.68 7.62
CA PRO A 221 -1.45 -17.99 8.08
C PRO A 221 -1.68 -17.93 9.60
N TYR A 222 -2.85 -18.39 10.04
CA TYR A 222 -3.05 -18.71 11.45
C TYR A 222 -1.98 -19.74 11.83
N PRO A 223 -1.27 -19.58 12.96
CA PRO A 223 -0.41 -20.66 13.46
C PRO A 223 -1.29 -21.88 13.69
N LEU A 224 -1.14 -22.88 12.81
CA LEU A 224 -1.78 -24.18 12.97
C LEU A 224 -1.20 -24.86 14.20
N ASP A 225 -2.10 -25.33 15.07
CA ASP A 225 -1.86 -26.23 16.19
C ASP A 225 -0.64 -25.94 17.06
N VAL A 226 -0.86 -25.16 18.13
CA VAL A 226 -0.17 -25.50 19.37
C VAL A 226 -0.73 -26.87 19.76
N PRO A 227 0.03 -27.98 19.68
CA PRO A 227 -0.50 -29.28 20.04
C PRO A 227 -1.05 -29.17 21.47
N PRO A 228 -2.25 -29.69 21.74
CA PRO A 228 -2.79 -29.66 23.09
C PRO A 228 -1.74 -30.31 23.99
N VAL A 229 -1.34 -29.59 25.03
CA VAL A 229 -0.50 -30.15 26.08
C VAL A 229 -1.34 -31.26 26.71
N PHE A 230 -1.07 -32.50 26.30
CA PHE A 230 -1.83 -33.65 26.79
C PHE A 230 -1.58 -33.76 28.29
N VAL A 231 -2.60 -33.46 29.09
CA VAL A 231 -2.59 -33.57 30.56
C VAL A 231 -2.12 -34.95 31.02
N SER A 232 -2.34 -35.98 30.20
CA SER A 232 -1.83 -37.33 30.39
C SER A 232 -0.30 -37.42 30.36
N ALA A 233 0.39 -36.71 29.48
CA ALA A 233 1.85 -36.68 29.44
C ALA A 233 2.43 -35.96 30.68
N LEU A 234 1.75 -34.91 31.17
CA LEU A 234 2.08 -34.24 32.44
C LEU A 234 1.84 -35.13 33.67
N LEU A 235 0.73 -35.88 33.69
CA LEU A 235 0.39 -36.82 34.76
C LEU A 235 1.38 -38.00 34.83
N ILE A 236 1.78 -38.53 33.68
CA ILE A 236 2.84 -39.56 33.60
C ILE A 236 4.18 -38.95 34.04
N ALA A 237 4.47 -37.74 33.54
CA ALA A 237 5.53 -36.82 33.94
C ALA A 237 5.76 -36.79 35.47
N SER A 238 4.70 -36.31 36.14
CA SER A 238 4.58 -36.10 37.57
C SER A 238 4.63 -37.41 38.36
N LYS A 239 3.90 -38.45 37.94
CA LYS A 239 3.91 -39.75 38.63
C LYS A 239 5.26 -40.45 38.55
N ALA A 240 6.02 -40.24 37.47
CA ALA A 240 7.34 -40.81 37.29
C ALA A 240 8.46 -39.89 37.82
N ASN A 241 8.14 -38.70 38.31
CA ASN A 241 9.08 -37.66 38.73
C ASN A 241 10.13 -37.32 37.66
N ILE A 242 9.73 -37.37 36.39
CA ILE A 242 10.60 -37.08 35.25
C ILE A 242 10.40 -35.61 34.88
N PRO A 243 11.47 -34.79 34.86
CA PRO A 243 11.36 -33.39 34.48
C PRO A 243 11.04 -33.27 32.98
N LEU A 244 10.01 -32.47 32.65
CA LEU A 244 9.53 -32.23 31.27
C LEU A 244 10.49 -31.39 30.42
N LEU A 245 11.48 -30.78 31.05
CA LEU A 245 12.57 -30.04 30.44
C LEU A 245 13.89 -30.62 30.98
N PRO A 246 14.95 -30.72 30.17
CA PRO A 246 16.23 -31.24 30.64
C PRO A 246 16.76 -30.37 31.78
N VAL A 247 16.90 -30.94 32.97
CA VAL A 247 17.48 -30.26 34.14
C VAL A 247 18.98 -30.17 33.92
N CYS A 248 19.44 -29.00 33.51
CA CYS A 248 20.85 -28.77 33.30
C CYS A 248 21.55 -28.50 34.64
N GLY A 249 22.53 -29.33 34.99
CA GLY A 249 23.53 -29.01 36.01
C GLY A 249 23.26 -29.49 37.44
N LEU A 250 22.53 -30.58 37.67
CA LEU A 250 22.45 -31.21 39.00
C LEU A 250 23.12 -32.58 39.01
N GLN A 251 24.18 -32.75 39.81
CA GLN A 251 24.67 -34.08 40.19
C GLN A 251 23.89 -34.61 41.40
N SER A 252 23.87 -35.93 41.56
CA SER A 252 23.14 -36.66 42.61
C SER A 252 23.63 -36.40 44.05
N ASP A 253 24.68 -35.60 44.23
CA ASP A 253 25.19 -35.12 45.52
C ASP A 253 24.86 -33.63 45.80
N GLY A 254 24.16 -32.95 44.89
CA GLY A 254 23.62 -31.60 45.10
C GLY A 254 24.57 -30.43 44.79
N SER A 255 25.72 -30.64 44.15
CA SER A 255 26.62 -29.52 43.80
C SER A 255 26.64 -29.18 42.30
N CYS A 256 26.69 -27.87 42.01
CA CYS A 256 26.88 -27.32 40.65
C CYS A 256 27.87 -26.15 40.72
N GLN A 257 29.11 -26.35 40.28
CA GLN A 257 30.06 -25.23 40.11
C GLN A 257 29.94 -24.68 38.69
N ARG A 258 29.54 -23.41 38.63
CA ARG A 258 29.30 -22.65 37.41
C ARG A 258 30.64 -22.41 36.67
N GLY A 259 30.91 -23.26 35.68
CA GLY A 259 31.98 -23.13 34.69
C GLY A 259 31.60 -23.91 33.43
N ASP A 260 32.12 -23.50 32.27
CA ASP A 260 31.60 -23.65 30.89
C ASP A 260 31.33 -25.07 30.32
N LYS A 261 31.07 -26.12 31.12
CA LYS A 261 30.80 -27.48 30.61
C LYS A 261 29.69 -28.26 31.36
N CYS A 262 28.53 -27.66 31.59
CA CYS A 262 27.32 -28.44 31.91
C CYS A 262 26.44 -28.60 30.67
N LEU A 263 26.76 -29.57 29.81
CA LEU A 263 25.90 -29.92 28.67
C LEU A 263 24.73 -30.80 29.13
N CYS A 264 23.52 -30.35 28.83
CA CYS A 264 22.30 -31.11 29.12
C CYS A 264 22.19 -32.28 28.12
N LYS A 265 22.18 -33.52 28.62
CA LYS A 265 21.84 -34.66 27.75
C LYS A 265 20.33 -34.68 27.52
N LYS A 266 19.96 -34.86 26.26
CA LYS A 266 18.58 -35.03 25.76
C LYS A 266 17.82 -36.12 26.51
#